data_AF-X1KZN0-F1
#
_entry.id   AF-X1KZN0-F1
#
_cell.length_a   1.000
_cell.length_b   1.000
_cell.length_c   1.000
_cell.angle_alpha   90.00
_cell.angle_beta   90.00
_cell.angle_gamma   90.00
#
_symmetry.space_group_name_H-M   'P 1'
#
loop_
_entity.id
_entity.type
_entity.pdbx_description
1 polymer ?
#
loop_
_entity_poly.entity_id
_entity_poly.type
_entity_poly.pdbx_seq_one_letter_code
_entity_poly.pdbx_strand_id
1 'polypeptide(L)'
;LKLGRDDSEVITRKRRFATATRARGRVHIDVYTMVNFLATIGTIRLIHYTLEDVYRHMLGKEKPDFEFTEIIKAWEHGGEPARKLLEYSMSDAEATLELGLELLPLFFELTQTVGQTPFDVSRMTPGQLVEWLLIREAHKRGELVPVRPVGSQASAF
;
A
#
# COMPACT_ATOMS: atom_id res chain seq x y z
N LEU A 1 -11.59 -4.89 -16.14
CA LEU A 1 -11.38 -3.43 -16.33
C LEU A 1 -10.08 -3.21 -17.11
N LYS A 2 -10.15 -2.56 -18.27
CA LYS A 2 -8.98 -2.23 -19.10
C LYS A 2 -8.33 -0.94 -18.58
N LEU A 3 -7.47 -1.08 -17.58
CA LEU A 3 -6.79 0.05 -16.93
C LEU A 3 -5.31 0.16 -17.31
N GLY A 4 -4.76 -0.83 -18.01
CA GLY A 4 -3.41 -0.76 -18.58
C GLY A 4 -3.28 0.39 -19.58
N ARG A 5 -2.10 0.99 -19.69
CA ARG A 5 -1.80 1.96 -20.75
C ARG A 5 -1.78 1.32 -22.15
N ASP A 6 -1.67 0.00 -22.20
CA ASP A 6 -1.73 -0.86 -23.38
C ASP A 6 -3.11 -1.54 -23.53
N ASP A 7 -4.16 -0.97 -22.93
CA ASP A 7 -5.52 -1.54 -22.86
C ASP A 7 -5.63 -2.93 -22.23
N SER A 8 -4.57 -3.40 -21.57
CA SER A 8 -4.60 -4.67 -20.86
C SER A 8 -5.54 -4.60 -19.66
N GLU A 9 -6.11 -5.73 -19.30
CA GLU A 9 -6.79 -5.87 -18.03
C GLU A 9 -5.81 -5.79 -16.85
N VAL A 10 -6.34 -5.45 -15.68
CA VAL A 10 -5.58 -5.55 -14.43
C VAL A 10 -5.26 -7.01 -14.12
N ILE A 11 -4.04 -7.26 -13.66
CA ILE A 11 -3.57 -8.59 -13.31
C ILE A 11 -3.46 -8.66 -11.79
N THR A 12 -4.28 -9.50 -11.18
CA THR A 12 -4.27 -9.74 -9.74
C THR A 12 -3.56 -11.05 -9.46
N ARG A 13 -2.57 -11.04 -8.56
CA ARG A 13 -1.87 -12.24 -8.11
C ARG A 13 -1.91 -12.33 -6.59
N LYS A 14 -2.22 -13.53 -6.09
CA LYS A 14 -2.07 -13.85 -4.66
C LYS A 14 -0.58 -14.06 -4.37
N ARG A 15 0.01 -13.19 -3.56
CA ARG A 15 1.27 -13.46 -2.85
C ARG A 15 0.93 -14.19 -1.53
N ARG A 16 1.92 -14.84 -0.92
CA ARG A 16 1.73 -15.73 0.23
C ARG A 16 0.89 -15.12 1.38
N PHE A 17 0.98 -13.81 1.59
CA PHE A 17 0.26 -13.09 2.64
C PHE A 17 -0.54 -11.86 2.17
N ALA A 18 -0.58 -11.58 0.86
CA ALA A 18 -1.26 -10.39 0.33
C ALA A 18 -1.65 -10.56 -1.13
N THR A 19 -2.70 -9.87 -1.57
CA THR A 19 -3.07 -9.79 -2.98
C THR A 19 -2.40 -8.57 -3.60
N ALA A 20 -1.79 -8.73 -4.78
CA ALA A 20 -1.14 -7.65 -5.50
C ALA A 20 -1.76 -7.48 -6.89
N THR A 21 -2.34 -6.31 -7.13
CA THR A 21 -2.95 -5.93 -8.42
C THR A 21 -2.01 -5.04 -9.20
N ARG A 22 -1.82 -5.35 -10.49
CA ARG A 22 -0.98 -4.57 -11.42
C ARG A 22 -1.80 -4.09 -12.60
N ALA A 23 -1.55 -2.85 -13.01
CA ALA A 23 -2.02 -2.29 -14.28
C ALA A 23 -0.79 -1.99 -15.15
N ARG A 24 -0.70 -2.55 -16.35
CA ARG A 24 0.49 -2.38 -17.19
C ARG A 24 0.69 -0.90 -17.57
N GLY A 25 1.94 -0.45 -17.50
CA GLY A 25 2.30 0.96 -17.73
C GLY A 25 1.85 1.93 -16.64
N ARG A 26 1.28 1.46 -15.52
CA ARG A 26 0.91 2.29 -14.37
C ARG A 26 1.47 1.68 -13.08
N VAL A 27 1.95 2.53 -12.18
CA VAL A 27 2.37 2.09 -10.85
C VAL A 27 1.16 2.11 -9.93
N HIS A 28 0.66 0.93 -9.55
CA HIS A 28 -0.43 0.82 -8.58
C HIS A 28 0.12 0.93 -7.16
N ILE A 29 -0.07 2.10 -6.56
CA ILE A 29 0.28 2.38 -5.17
C ILE A 29 -0.95 2.11 -4.31
N ASP A 30 -0.75 1.28 -3.29
CA ASP A 30 -1.78 0.93 -2.32
C ASP A 30 -1.39 1.52 -0.97
N VAL A 31 -2.12 2.54 -0.54
CA VAL A 31 -1.85 3.29 0.70
C VAL A 31 -1.83 2.37 1.92
N TYR A 32 -2.70 1.35 1.95
CA TYR A 32 -2.72 0.39 3.04
C TYR A 32 -1.38 -0.34 3.19
N THR A 33 -0.72 -0.69 2.08
CA THR A 33 0.59 -1.36 2.13
C THR A 33 1.67 -0.48 2.73
N MET A 34 1.63 0.83 2.46
CA MET A 34 2.54 1.82 3.03
C MET A 34 2.31 2.01 4.54
N VAL A 35 1.04 2.18 4.93
CA VAL A 35 0.65 2.30 6.34
C VAL A 35 1.01 1.03 7.13
N ASN A 36 0.72 -0.15 6.57
CA ASN A 36 1.07 -1.43 7.18
C ASN A 36 2.59 -1.61 7.34
N PHE A 37 3.39 -1.13 6.39
CA PHE A 37 4.85 -1.10 6.53
C PHE A 37 5.27 -0.22 7.72
N LEU A 38 4.74 1.00 7.83
CA LEU A 38 5.01 1.90 8.95
C LEU A 38 4.57 1.32 10.29
N ALA A 39 3.44 0.60 10.32
CA ALA A 39 2.99 -0.14 11.48
C ALA A 39 3.95 -1.27 11.85
N THR A 40 4.43 -2.03 10.86
CA THR A 40 5.36 -3.16 11.04
C THR A 40 6.69 -2.72 11.65
N ILE A 41 7.20 -1.55 11.26
CA ILE A 41 8.43 -0.98 11.85
C ILE A 41 8.17 -0.17 13.13
N GLY A 42 6.91 -0.06 13.55
CA GLY A 42 6.51 0.60 14.80
C GLY A 42 6.45 2.12 14.76
N THR A 43 6.52 2.75 13.57
CA THR A 43 6.38 4.21 13.39
C THR A 43 4.95 4.67 13.63
N ILE A 44 3.96 3.89 13.18
CA ILE A 44 2.53 4.13 13.45
C ILE A 44 2.04 3.04 14.40
N ARG A 45 1.26 3.44 15.40
CA ARG A 45 0.60 2.51 16.34
C ARG A 45 -0.82 2.97 16.61
N LEU A 46 -1.76 2.31 15.95
CA LEU A 46 -3.18 2.54 16.13
C LEU A 46 -3.88 1.28 16.68
N ILE A 47 -4.99 1.48 17.38
CA ILE A 47 -5.86 0.39 17.84
C ILE A 47 -6.54 -0.25 16.62
N HIS A 48 -7.06 0.60 15.72
CA HIS A 48 -7.67 0.21 14.46
C HIS A 48 -7.02 0.98 13.31
N TYR A 49 -6.82 0.30 12.18
CA TYR A 49 -6.23 0.86 10.97
C TYR A 49 -7.32 1.14 9.92
N THR A 50 -8.43 1.72 10.37
CA THR A 50 -9.46 2.23 9.45
C THR A 50 -8.92 3.44 8.68
N LEU A 51 -9.52 3.76 7.54
CA LEU A 51 -9.12 4.96 6.78
C LEU A 51 -9.25 6.23 7.64
N GLU A 52 -10.31 6.32 8.44
CA GLU A 52 -10.54 7.46 9.34
C GLU A 52 -9.44 7.58 10.40
N ASP A 53 -9.10 6.49 11.10
CA ASP A 53 -8.10 6.54 12.16
C ASP A 53 -6.71 6.89 11.63
N VAL A 54 -6.36 6.34 10.46
CA VAL A 54 -5.09 6.66 9.79
C VAL A 54 -5.07 8.11 9.31
N TYR A 55 -6.16 8.58 8.70
CA TYR A 55 -6.28 9.96 8.21
C TYR A 55 -6.17 10.98 9.36
N ARG A 56 -6.88 10.73 10.47
CA ARG A 56 -6.81 11.54 11.68
C ARG A 56 -5.42 11.52 12.30
N HIS A 57 -4.81 10.36 12.42
CA HIS A 57 -3.49 10.22 13.02
C HIS A 57 -2.39 10.91 12.21
N MET A 58 -2.39 10.74 10.89
CA MET A 58 -1.32 11.23 10.03
C MET A 58 -1.48 12.70 9.65
N LEU A 59 -2.71 13.15 9.41
CA LEU A 59 -2.98 14.49 8.87
C LEU A 59 -3.78 15.39 9.81
N GLY A 60 -4.23 14.89 10.96
CA GLY A 60 -5.04 15.65 11.91
C GLY A 60 -6.43 16.01 11.38
N LYS A 61 -6.87 15.36 10.30
CA LYS A 61 -8.13 15.63 9.61
C LYS A 61 -9.17 14.56 9.92
N GLU A 62 -10.42 14.98 10.00
CA GLU A 62 -11.56 14.07 10.10
C GLU A 62 -12.28 13.97 8.76
N LYS A 63 -12.95 12.84 8.54
CA LYS A 63 -13.82 12.60 7.39
C LYS A 63 -15.21 12.21 7.90
N PRO A 64 -16.28 12.44 7.12
CA PRO A 64 -17.59 11.91 7.46
C PRO A 64 -17.54 10.40 7.69
N ASP A 65 -18.27 9.95 8.71
CA ASP A 65 -18.55 8.53 8.91
C ASP A 65 -19.89 8.17 8.25
N PHE A 66 -20.03 6.91 7.84
CA PHE A 66 -21.24 6.40 7.21
C PHE A 66 -21.44 4.96 7.64
N GLU A 67 -22.52 4.74 8.39
CA GLU A 67 -22.84 3.43 8.94
C GLU A 67 -23.08 2.42 7.83
N PHE A 68 -22.44 1.25 7.93
CA PHE A 68 -22.55 0.21 6.91
C PHE A 68 -24.01 -0.21 6.66
N THR A 69 -24.83 -0.23 7.73
CA THR A 69 -26.26 -0.57 7.64
C THR A 69 -27.10 0.46 6.87
N GLU A 70 -26.59 1.69 6.72
CA GLU A 70 -27.25 2.75 5.96
C GLU A 70 -26.95 2.68 4.46
N ILE A 71 -25.89 1.96 4.04
CA ILE A 71 -25.49 1.87 2.63
C ILE A 71 -26.59 1.20 1.81
N ILE A 72 -27.15 0.09 2.31
CA ILE A 72 -28.24 -0.63 1.63
C ILE A 72 -29.46 0.27 1.49
N LYS A 73 -29.84 0.97 2.56
CA LYS A 73 -30.98 1.90 2.55
C LYS A 73 -30.77 3.02 1.54
N ALA A 74 -29.58 3.62 1.53
CA ALA A 74 -29.20 4.68 0.61
C ALA A 74 -29.26 4.22 -0.85
N TRP A 75 -28.77 3.01 -1.13
CA TRP A 75 -28.81 2.41 -2.45
C TRP A 75 -30.24 2.12 -2.94
N GLU A 76 -31.09 1.56 -2.09
CA GLU A 76 -32.45 1.17 -2.44
C GLU A 76 -33.42 2.36 -2.57
N HIS A 77 -33.31 3.34 -1.68
CA HIS A 77 -34.32 4.41 -1.55
C HIS A 77 -33.93 5.70 -2.29
N GLY A 78 -32.66 5.87 -2.65
CA GLY A 78 -32.19 7.06 -3.36
C GLY A 78 -32.28 8.34 -2.53
N GLY A 79 -32.40 9.48 -3.21
CA GLY A 79 -32.65 10.78 -2.59
C GLY A 79 -31.51 11.24 -1.65
N GLU A 80 -31.90 11.81 -0.52
CA GLU A 80 -30.96 12.37 0.47
C GLU A 80 -30.01 11.31 1.07
N PRO A 81 -30.44 10.09 1.43
CA PRO A 81 -29.54 9.01 1.82
C PRO A 81 -28.47 8.68 0.76
N ALA A 82 -28.85 8.60 -0.52
CA ALA A 82 -27.89 8.36 -1.60
C ALA A 82 -26.90 9.52 -1.77
N ARG A 83 -27.37 10.76 -1.60
CA ARG A 83 -26.52 11.96 -1.63
C ARG A 83 -25.43 11.88 -0.55
N LYS A 84 -25.79 11.54 0.69
CA LYS A 84 -24.84 11.35 1.79
C LYS A 84 -23.84 10.22 1.54
N LEU A 85 -24.30 9.11 0.95
CA LEU A 85 -23.40 8.01 0.56
C LEU A 85 -22.36 8.46 -0.49
N LEU A 86 -22.77 9.29 -1.45
CA LEU A 86 -21.85 9.85 -2.44
C LEU A 86 -20.84 10.83 -1.82
N GLU A 87 -21.28 11.65 -0.87
CA GLU A 87 -20.38 12.55 -0.10
C GLU A 87 -19.35 11.75 0.70
N TYR A 88 -19.79 10.71 1.39
CA TYR A 88 -18.90 9.78 2.10
C TYR A 88 -17.90 9.12 1.14
N SER A 89 -18.38 8.57 0.02
CA SER A 89 -17.51 7.93 -0.98
C SER A 89 -16.50 8.89 -1.61
N MET A 90 -16.88 10.16 -1.80
CA MET A 90 -15.94 11.20 -2.26
C MET A 90 -14.87 11.46 -1.20
N SER A 91 -15.27 11.57 0.08
CA SER A 91 -14.34 11.79 1.19
C SER A 91 -13.33 10.66 1.35
N ASP A 92 -13.72 9.40 1.08
CA ASP A 92 -12.81 8.25 1.08
C ASP A 92 -11.74 8.38 -0.02
N ALA A 93 -12.14 8.82 -1.22
CA ALA A 93 -11.24 9.02 -2.34
C ALA A 93 -10.27 10.18 -2.08
N GLU A 94 -10.75 11.29 -1.52
CA GLU A 94 -9.95 12.45 -1.13
C GLU A 94 -8.94 12.09 -0.04
N ALA A 95 -9.39 11.48 1.06
CA ALA A 95 -8.52 11.06 2.16
C ALA A 95 -7.45 10.06 1.69
N THR A 96 -7.81 9.11 0.81
CA THR A 96 -6.86 8.17 0.22
C THR A 96 -5.81 8.89 -0.63
N LEU A 97 -6.22 9.87 -1.44
CA LEU A 97 -5.30 10.64 -2.27
C LEU A 97 -4.34 11.46 -1.40
N GLU A 98 -4.85 12.17 -0.40
CA GLU A 98 -4.04 12.98 0.52
C GLU A 98 -3.03 12.14 1.30
N LEU A 99 -3.45 11.02 1.90
CA LEU A 99 -2.55 10.08 2.57
C LEU A 99 -1.49 9.52 1.61
N GLY A 100 -1.90 9.20 0.39
CA GLY A 100 -0.99 8.76 -0.65
C GLY A 100 0.09 9.81 -0.94
N LEU A 101 -0.31 11.07 -1.14
CA LEU A 101 0.62 12.17 -1.43
C LEU A 101 1.55 12.48 -0.26
N GLU A 102 1.08 12.33 0.99
CA GLU A 102 1.91 12.49 2.19
C GLU A 102 2.98 11.37 2.30
N LEU A 103 2.61 10.13 2.00
CA LEU A 103 3.49 8.97 2.15
C LEU A 103 4.45 8.76 0.98
N LEU A 104 4.04 9.14 -0.24
CA LEU A 104 4.79 8.88 -1.47
C LEU A 104 6.24 9.37 -1.43
N PRO A 105 6.57 10.58 -0.94
CA PRO A 105 7.94 11.07 -0.85
C PRO A 105 8.87 10.08 -0.13
N LEU A 106 8.45 9.59 1.05
CA LEU A 106 9.23 8.62 1.82
C LEU A 106 9.48 7.33 1.02
N PHE A 107 8.44 6.78 0.39
CA PHE A 107 8.56 5.53 -0.37
C PHE A 107 9.36 5.69 -1.66
N PHE A 108 9.38 6.89 -2.25
CA PHE A 108 10.24 7.19 -3.40
C PHE A 108 11.71 7.32 -3.01
N GLU A 109 12.02 7.88 -1.85
CA GLU A 109 13.39 7.86 -1.32
C GLU A 109 13.88 6.43 -1.02
N LEU A 110 13.01 5.58 -0.45
CA LEU A 110 13.30 4.16 -0.27
C LEU A 110 13.51 3.45 -1.61
N THR A 111 12.70 3.78 -2.63
CA THR A 111 12.83 3.27 -3.99
C THR A 111 14.18 3.60 -4.59
N GLN A 112 14.60 4.86 -4.51
CA GLN A 112 15.91 5.31 -5.02
C GLN A 112 17.07 4.65 -4.27
N THR A 113 16.94 4.46 -2.96
CA THR A 113 17.95 3.83 -2.10
C THR A 113 18.12 2.35 -2.43
N VAL A 114 17.01 1.60 -2.46
CA VAL A 114 17.02 0.14 -2.66
C VAL A 114 17.22 -0.23 -4.14
N GLY A 115 16.82 0.64 -5.07
CA GLY A 115 16.97 0.41 -6.51
C GLY A 115 15.93 -0.57 -7.08
N GLN A 116 14.74 -0.60 -6.49
CA GLN A 116 13.60 -1.41 -6.93
C GLN A 116 12.42 -0.51 -7.31
N THR A 117 11.37 -1.05 -7.94
CA THR A 117 10.22 -0.20 -8.36
C THR A 117 9.39 0.25 -7.16
N PRO A 118 8.70 1.41 -7.21
CA PRO A 118 7.82 1.84 -6.12
C PRO A 118 6.70 0.84 -5.84
N PHE A 119 6.23 0.13 -6.88
CA PHE A 119 5.25 -0.93 -6.76
C PHE A 119 5.72 -2.06 -5.83
N ASP A 120 6.97 -2.50 -5.99
CA ASP A 120 7.52 -3.58 -5.18
C ASP A 120 7.96 -3.07 -3.80
N VAL A 121 8.60 -1.91 -3.73
CA VAL A 121 9.09 -1.30 -2.47
C VAL A 121 7.96 -1.06 -1.48
N SER A 122 6.81 -0.55 -1.93
CA SER A 122 5.65 -0.33 -1.04
C SER A 122 5.08 -1.63 -0.44
N ARG A 123 5.51 -2.80 -0.95
CA ARG A 123 5.02 -4.13 -0.57
C ARG A 123 6.13 -5.04 -0.02
N MET A 124 7.32 -4.52 0.18
CA MET A 124 8.44 -5.26 0.76
C MET A 124 8.41 -5.18 2.29
N THR A 125 8.84 -6.26 2.94
CA THR A 125 9.17 -6.21 4.37
C THR A 125 10.50 -5.48 4.58
N PRO A 126 10.80 -5.00 5.79
CA PRO A 126 12.10 -4.39 6.09
C PRO A 126 13.30 -5.28 5.71
N GLY A 127 13.21 -6.58 5.98
CA GLY A 127 14.24 -7.55 5.59
C GLY A 127 14.42 -7.65 4.07
N GLN A 128 13.35 -7.57 3.29
CA GLN A 128 13.44 -7.55 1.81
C GLN A 128 14.08 -6.27 1.29
N LEU A 129 13.82 -5.11 1.92
CA LEU A 129 14.47 -3.85 1.55
C LEU A 129 15.98 -3.93 1.80
N VAL A 130 16.39 -4.45 2.96
CA VAL A 130 17.81 -4.68 3.30
C VAL A 130 18.45 -5.66 2.34
N GLU A 131 17.78 -6.78 2.05
CA GLU A 131 18.29 -7.79 1.10
C GLU A 131 18.57 -7.17 -0.27
N TRP A 132 17.63 -6.39 -0.83
CA TRP A 132 17.83 -5.73 -2.12
C TRP A 132 18.90 -4.65 -2.09
N LEU A 133 19.02 -3.91 -0.98
CA LEU A 133 20.10 -2.96 -0.80
C LEU A 133 21.48 -3.65 -0.83
N LEU A 134 21.62 -4.78 -0.12
CA LEU A 134 22.84 -5.57 -0.10
C LEU A 134 23.17 -6.18 -1.46
N ILE A 135 22.16 -6.71 -2.18
CA ILE A 135 22.34 -7.24 -3.55
C ILE A 135 22.86 -6.14 -4.49
N ARG A 136 22.29 -4.94 -4.41
CA ARG A 136 22.72 -3.79 -5.22
C ARG A 136 24.15 -3.40 -4.91
N GLU A 137 24.55 -3.41 -3.64
CA GLU A 137 25.90 -3.04 -3.22
C GLU A 137 26.93 -4.12 -3.57
N ALA A 138 26.61 -5.40 -3.40
CA ALA A 138 27.45 -6.52 -3.81
C ALA A 138 27.76 -6.45 -5.32
N HIS A 139 26.76 -6.15 -6.16
CA HIS A 139 26.96 -5.95 -7.59
C HIS A 139 27.95 -4.81 -7.90
N LYS A 140 27.87 -3.67 -7.18
CA LYS A 140 28.84 -2.57 -7.37
C LYS A 140 30.26 -2.94 -7.00
N ARG A 141 30.43 -3.84 -6.04
CA ARG A 141 31.74 -4.32 -5.53
C ARG A 141 32.29 -5.51 -6.30
N GLY A 142 31.51 -6.09 -7.21
CA GLY A 142 31.86 -7.34 -7.90
C GLY A 142 31.82 -8.56 -6.98
N GLU A 143 31.02 -8.51 -5.91
CA GLU A 143 30.85 -9.60 -4.95
C GLU A 143 29.70 -10.54 -5.37
N LEU A 144 29.88 -11.84 -5.11
CA LEU A 144 28.83 -12.83 -5.33
C LEU A 144 27.80 -12.78 -4.19
N VAL A 145 26.53 -12.76 -4.57
CA VAL A 145 25.42 -12.85 -3.61
C VAL A 145 25.25 -14.31 -3.17
N PRO A 146 25.27 -14.62 -1.87
CA PRO A 146 25.02 -15.97 -1.38
C PRO A 146 23.63 -16.48 -1.77
N VAL A 147 23.49 -17.80 -1.88
CA VAL A 147 22.20 -18.43 -2.16
C VAL A 147 21.28 -18.29 -0.94
N ARG A 148 19.98 -18.05 -1.16
CA ARG A 148 19.01 -18.03 -0.06
C ARG A 148 19.00 -19.39 0.66
N PRO A 149 18.98 -19.41 2.01
CA PRO A 149 18.91 -20.65 2.76
C PRO A 149 17.61 -21.40 2.46
N VAL A 150 17.69 -22.73 2.39
CA VAL A 150 16.54 -23.63 2.14
C VAL A 150 16.40 -24.57 3.32
N GLY A 151 15.19 -24.71 3.88
CA GLY A 151 14.92 -25.65 4.98
C GLY A 151 15.52 -25.25 6.33
N SER A 152 16.11 -26.21 7.05
CA SER A 152 16.64 -26.09 8.43
C SER A 152 17.84 -25.15 8.60
N GLN A 153 18.37 -24.58 7.51
CA GLN A 153 19.47 -23.61 7.57
C GLN A 153 18.99 -22.18 7.90
N ALA A 154 17.68 -21.91 7.88
CA ALA A 154 17.12 -20.60 8.23
C ALA A 154 17.11 -20.32 9.74
N SER A 155 17.30 -21.33 10.58
CA SER A 155 17.26 -21.24 12.06
C SER A 155 18.63 -21.02 12.71
N ALA A 156 19.68 -20.72 11.93
CA ALA A 156 21.05 -20.59 12.42
C ALA A 156 21.53 -19.14 12.62
N PHE A 157 20.65 -18.14 12.45
CA PHE A 157 20.94 -16.72 12.64
C PHE A 157 19.85 -16.03 13.45
#